data_AF-A0A374VSZ4-F1
#
_entry.id   AF-A0A374VSZ4-F1
#
_cell.length_a   1.000
_cell.length_b   1.000
_cell.length_c   1.000
_cell.angle_alpha   90.00
_cell.angle_beta   90.00
_cell.angle_gamma   90.00
#
_symmetry.space_group_name_H-M   'P 1'
#
loop_
_entity.id
_entity.type
_entity.pdbx_description
1 polymer ?
#
loop_
_entity_poly.entity_id
_entity_poly.type
_entity_poly.pdbx_seq_one_letter_code
_entity_poly.pdbx_strand_id
1 'polypeptide(L)' 'MSEGYVPLSAAIIERALLDYKQALSEKDEGTIRECERFLRSQWFAFLSDLDGEKLIVMMKEEAA' A
#
# COMPACT_ATOMS: atom_id res chain seq x y z
N MET A 1 -9.84 -13.73 -9.91
CA MET A 1 -10.80 -12.61 -9.76
C MET A 1 -11.52 -12.41 -11.09
N SER A 2 -12.83 -12.07 -11.10
CA SER A 2 -13.50 -11.71 -12.36
C SER A 2 -12.96 -10.35 -12.86
N GLU A 3 -13.05 -10.10 -14.17
CA GLU A 3 -12.43 -8.92 -14.82
C GLU A 3 -12.82 -7.58 -14.17
N GLY A 4 -14.02 -7.46 -13.60
CA GLY A 4 -14.48 -6.24 -12.93
C GLY A 4 -13.83 -5.95 -11.56
N TYR A 5 -13.24 -6.96 -10.90
CA TYR A 5 -12.57 -6.75 -9.60
C TYR A 5 -11.14 -6.24 -9.75
N VAL A 6 -10.50 -6.46 -10.90
CA VAL A 6 -9.11 -6.03 -11.13
C VAL A 6 -8.96 -4.50 -11.04
N PRO A 7 -9.81 -3.67 -11.69
CA PRO A 7 -9.75 -2.22 -11.53
C PRO A 7 -10.01 -1.75 -10.09
N LEU A 8 -10.92 -2.43 -9.39
CA LEU A 8 -11.23 -2.09 -8.00
C LEU A 8 -10.05 -2.40 -7.07
N SER A 9 -9.44 -3.58 -7.19
CA SER A 9 -8.25 -3.96 -6.43
C SER A 9 -7.10 -2.98 -6.68
N ALA A 10 -6.87 -2.61 -7.94
CA ALA A 10 -5.86 -1.63 -8.32
C ALA A 10 -6.13 -0.26 -7.68
N ALA A 11 -7.37 0.23 -7.71
CA ALA A 11 -7.76 1.51 -7.12
C ALA A 11 -7.58 1.52 -5.58
N ILE A 12 -7.90 0.41 -4.90
CA ILE A 12 -7.68 0.28 -3.45
C ILE A 12 -6.18 0.38 -3.12
N ILE A 13 -5.34 -0.32 -3.89
CA ILE A 13 -3.89 -0.34 -3.68
C ILE A 13 -3.29 1.04 -3.98
N GLU A 14 -3.67 1.65 -5.10
CA GLU A 14 -3.23 3.00 -5.48
C GLU A 14 -3.55 4.01 -4.37
N ARG A 15 -4.77 3.96 -3.83
CA ARG A 15 -5.17 4.83 -2.73
C ARG A 15 -4.32 4.60 -1.47
N ALA A 16 -4.10 3.35 -1.08
CA ALA A 16 -3.28 3.01 0.08
C ALA A 16 -1.83 3.51 -0.06
N LEU A 17 -1.27 3.43 -1.27
CA LEU A 17 0.08 3.93 -1.57
C LEU A 17 0.17 5.46 -1.55
N LEU A 18 -0.87 6.16 -2.05
CA LEU A 18 -0.95 7.62 -1.96
C LEU A 18 -1.03 8.09 -0.51
N ASP A 19 -1.89 7.46 0.29
CA ASP A 19 -2.03 7.77 1.72
C ASP A 19 -0.72 7.49 2.46
N TYR A 20 -0.02 6.40 2.11
CA TYR A 20 1.28 6.07 2.68
C TYR A 20 2.35 7.12 2.36
N LYS A 21 2.42 7.55 1.09
CA LYS A 21 3.35 8.60 0.65
C LYS A 21 3.10 9.92 1.38
N GLN A 22 1.85 10.31 1.54
CA GLN A 22 1.49 11.51 2.29
C GLN A 22 1.88 11.38 3.76
N ALA A 23 1.57 10.25 4.40
CA ALA A 23 1.92 10.00 5.78
C ALA A 23 3.43 10.00 6.03
N LEU A 24 4.23 9.46 5.10
CA LEU A 24 5.70 9.54 5.14
C LEU A 24 6.19 11.00 5.09
N SER A 25 5.61 11.83 4.22
CA SER A 25 5.95 13.26 4.13
C SER A 25 5.57 14.05 5.38
N GLU A 26 4.40 13.75 5.96
CA GLU A 26 3.87 14.42 7.15
C GLU A 26 4.44 13.85 8.47
N LYS A 27 5.17 12.73 8.39
CA LYS A 27 5.65 11.94 9.52
C LYS A 27 4.51 11.48 10.44
N ASP A 28 3.36 11.16 9.86
CA ASP A 28 2.23 10.58 10.58
C ASP A 28 2.49 9.09 10.82
N GLU A 29 3.08 8.78 11.98
CA GLU A 29 3.39 7.41 12.39
C GLU A 29 2.16 6.49 12.46
N GLY A 30 0.98 7.05 12.74
CA GLY A 30 -0.27 6.28 12.84
C GLY A 30 -0.68 5.73 11.48
N THR A 31 -0.77 6.61 10.49
CA THR A 31 -1.12 6.23 9.11
C THR A 31 -0.03 5.38 8.47
N ILE A 32 1.26 5.68 8.73
CA ILE A 32 2.39 4.84 8.29
C ILE A 32 2.20 3.39 8.75
N ARG A 33 1.88 3.17 10.03
CA ARG A 33 1.69 1.81 10.58
C ARG A 33 0.51 1.09 9.94
N GLU A 34 -0.62 1.76 9.75
CA GLU A 34 -1.81 1.14 9.17
C GLU A 34 -1.59 0.78 7.69
N CYS A 35 -0.94 1.66 6.92
CA CYS A 35 -0.56 1.37 5.53
C CYS A 35 0.40 0.18 5.44
N GLU A 36 1.43 0.13 6.30
CA GLU A 36 2.36 -1.01 6.33
C GLU A 36 1.67 -2.32 6.75
N ARG A 37 0.74 -2.26 7.70
CA ARG A 37 -0.06 -3.41 8.11
C ARG A 37 -0.95 -3.89 6.97
N PHE A 38 -1.55 -2.98 6.21
CA PHE A 38 -2.34 -3.31 5.03
C PHE A 38 -1.46 -4.01 3.98
N LEU A 39 -0.30 -3.45 3.64
CA LEU A 39 0.62 -4.02 2.64
C LEU A 39 1.16 -5.41 3.04
N ARG A 40 1.28 -5.69 4.34
CA ARG A 40 1.66 -7.02 4.87
C ARG A 40 0.49 -7.98 5.06
N SER A 41 -0.74 -7.53 4.84
CA SER A 41 -1.93 -8.32 5.16
C SER A 41 -2.21 -9.39 4.09
N GLN A 42 -2.87 -10.48 4.50
CA GLN A 42 -3.43 -11.46 3.56
C GLN A 42 -4.43 -10.85 2.58
N TRP A 43 -5.06 -9.74 2.96
CA TRP A 43 -5.98 -9.03 2.09
C TRP A 43 -5.26 -8.36 0.92
N PHE A 44 -4.10 -7.75 1.16
CA PHE A 44 -3.26 -7.23 0.08
C PHE A 44 -2.77 -8.34 -0.86
N ALA A 45 -2.31 -9.47 -0.31
CA ALA A 45 -1.91 -10.65 -1.09
C ALA A 45 -3.07 -11.28 -1.90
N PHE A 46 -4.31 -11.06 -1.47
CA PHE A 46 -5.49 -11.47 -2.24
C PHE A 46 -5.81 -10.48 -3.37
N LEU A 47 -5.59 -9.19 -3.15
CA LEU A 47 -5.86 -8.12 -4.12
C LEU A 47 -4.74 -7.97 -5.17
N SER A 48 -3.53 -8.45 -4.88
CA SER A 48 -2.33 -8.24 -5.70
C SER A 48 -1.31 -9.36 -5.56
N ASP A 49 -0.60 -9.63 -6.64
CA ASP A 49 0.57 -10.51 -6.66
C ASP A 49 1.89 -9.77 -6.34
N LEU A 50 1.81 -8.50 -5.92
CA LEU A 50 2.96 -7.69 -5.55
C LEU A 50 3.50 -8.06 -4.16
N ASP A 51 4.79 -7.81 -3.95
CA ASP A 51 5.46 -7.97 -2.66
C ASP A 51 5.31 -6.70 -1.82
N GLY A 52 4.47 -6.76 -0.79
CA GLY A 52 4.18 -5.64 0.10
C GLY A 52 5.40 -5.11 0.84
N GLU A 53 6.38 -5.96 1.21
CA GLU A 53 7.59 -5.49 1.90
C GLU A 53 8.49 -4.70 0.95
N LYS A 54 8.60 -5.13 -0.31
CA LYS A 54 9.36 -4.38 -1.32
C LYS A 54 8.75 -3.00 -1.57
N LEU A 55 7.41 -2.91 -1.60
CA LEU A 55 6.72 -1.62 -1.75
C LEU A 55 7.01 -0.69 -0.56
N ILE A 56 7.01 -1.21 0.66
CA ILE A 56 7.32 -0.44 1.86
C ILE A 56 8.74 0.13 1.79
N VAL A 57 9.72 -0.72 1.47
CA VAL A 57 11.13 -0.30 1.35
C VAL A 57 11.28 0.79 0.29
N MET A 58 10.75 0.54 -0.91
CA MET A 58 10.83 1.49 -2.03
C MET A 58 10.21 2.85 -1.68
N MET A 59 9.02 2.85 -1.06
CA MET A 59 8.34 4.08 -0.65
C MET A 59 9.09 4.87 0.44
N LYS A 60 9.71 4.16 1.40
CA LYS A 60 10.55 4.81 2.42
C LYS A 60 11.82 5.39 1.82
N GLU A 61 12.42 4.73 0.85
CA GLU A 61 13.59 5.24 0.11
C GLU A 61 13.22 6.47 -0.72
N GLU A 62 12.05 6.50 -1.36
CA GLU A 62 11.57 7.67 -2.11
C GLU A 62 11.23 8.88 -1.22
N ALA A 63 10.84 8.63 0.04
CA ALA A 63 10.48 9.67 0.99
C ALA A 63 11.66 10.20 1.84
N ALA A 64 12.81 9.53 1.79
CA ALA A 64 14.04 9.90 2.51
C ALA A 64 14.80 11.04 1.80
#